data_AF-A0A315WZG4-F1
#
_entry.id   AF-A0A315WZG4-F1
#
_cell.length_a   1.000
_cell.length_b   1.000
_cell.length_c   1.000
_cell.angle_alpha   90.00
_cell.angle_beta   90.00
_cell.angle_gamma   90.00
#
_symmetry.space_group_name_H-M   'P 1'
#
loop_
_entity.id
_entity.type
_entity.pdbx_description
1 polymer ?
#
loop_
_entity_poly.entity_id
_entity_poly.type
_entity_poly.pdbx_seq_one_letter_code
_entity_poly.pdbx_strand_id
1 'polypeptide(L)'
;MIKSKQLGMTLVELLIVIAIMGILSLTFYFYTRPNLKKQVELSTEELLGNLRQVRSLAVNKATHKFANTSEAVFPPGGYGIVFDNTADQAKYFVYADKSFHSGGFQESQGDEIIGSVIYLPVPNNDTDEAFQISNSVNDDDYFYFSILGEKDVDTDMPYDSPENKRYVLRLRWPGTSTVHGYEAKIRLGEQTSDGSIIPNFGAAYAEYIKPRDGDGDREGEGGRDVLEP
;
A
#
# COMPACT_ATOMS: atom_id res chain seq x y z
N MET A 1 42.58 -2.25 -53.18
CA MET A 1 41.15 -2.31 -52.83
C MET A 1 40.88 -3.69 -52.24
N ILE A 2 40.95 -3.83 -50.91
CA ILE A 2 40.81 -5.10 -50.21
C ILE A 2 39.32 -5.43 -50.17
N LYS A 3 38.87 -6.35 -51.04
CA LYS A 3 37.51 -6.92 -50.96
C LYS A 3 37.49 -7.87 -49.77
N SER A 4 36.83 -7.46 -48.69
CA SER A 4 36.54 -8.34 -47.56
C SER A 4 35.69 -9.51 -48.06
N LYS A 5 36.19 -10.74 -47.91
CA LYS A 5 35.38 -11.95 -48.14
C LYS A 5 34.34 -12.00 -47.02
N GLN A 6 33.09 -11.66 -47.31
CA GLN A 6 31.96 -12.00 -46.45
C GLN A 6 31.83 -13.53 -46.48
N LEU A 7 32.41 -14.20 -45.48
CA LEU A 7 32.13 -15.60 -45.20
C LEU A 7 30.69 -15.68 -44.69
N GLY A 8 29.82 -16.37 -45.43
CA GLY A 8 28.45 -16.59 -45.04
C GLY A 8 28.36 -17.45 -43.78
N MET A 9 27.38 -17.14 -42.93
CA MET A 9 27.12 -17.87 -41.69
C MET A 9 26.77 -19.33 -42.01
N THR A 10 27.39 -20.28 -41.30
CA THR A 10 27.08 -21.70 -41.50
C THR A 10 25.82 -22.12 -40.74
N LEU A 11 25.14 -23.17 -41.20
CA LEU A 11 23.90 -23.66 -40.56
C LEU A 11 24.12 -24.08 -39.10
N VAL A 12 25.30 -24.63 -38.78
CA VAL A 12 25.70 -24.99 -37.42
C VAL A 12 25.86 -23.75 -36.54
N GLU A 13 26.44 -22.69 -37.09
CA GLU A 13 26.65 -21.41 -36.39
C GLU A 13 25.31 -20.73 -36.06
N LEU A 14 24.33 -20.81 -36.96
CA LEU A 14 22.96 -20.36 -36.71
C LEU A 14 22.28 -21.13 -35.57
N LEU A 15 22.43 -22.47 -35.53
CA LEU A 15 21.88 -23.30 -34.45
C LEU A 15 22.49 -22.97 -33.09
N ILE A 16 23.79 -22.69 -33.04
CA ILE A 16 24.47 -22.29 -31.80
C ILE A 16 23.94 -20.94 -31.31
N VAL A 17 23.74 -19.96 -32.21
CA VAL A 17 23.17 -18.65 -31.83
C VAL A 17 21.75 -18.79 -31.26
N ILE A 18 20.90 -19.61 -31.88
CA ILE A 18 19.54 -19.86 -31.38
C ILE A 18 19.57 -20.53 -30.00
N ALA A 19 20.46 -21.51 -29.80
CA ALA A 19 20.60 -22.17 -28.51
C ALA A 19 21.07 -21.20 -27.41
N ILE A 20 22.05 -20.33 -27.70
CA ILE A 20 22.52 -19.31 -26.76
C ILE A 20 21.40 -18.30 -26.46
N MET A 21 20.68 -17.82 -27.47
CA MET A 21 19.54 -16.92 -27.29
C MET A 21 18.43 -17.55 -26.43
N GLY A 22 18.15 -18.85 -26.62
CA GLY A 22 17.19 -19.59 -25.82
C GLY A 22 17.60 -19.68 -24.34
N ILE A 23 18.86 -20.03 -24.08
CA ILE A 23 19.41 -20.10 -22.72
C ILE A 23 19.35 -18.72 -22.05
N LEU A 24 19.80 -17.67 -22.74
CA LEU A 24 19.77 -16.30 -22.22
C LEU A 24 18.34 -15.84 -21.91
N SER A 25 17.39 -16.11 -22.81
CA SER A 25 15.98 -15.75 -22.61
C SER A 25 15.39 -16.44 -21.38
N LEU A 26 15.76 -17.71 -21.14
CA LEU A 26 15.32 -18.46 -19.98
C LEU A 26 15.86 -17.87 -18.66
N THR A 27 17.14 -17.50 -18.61
CA THR A 27 17.73 -16.87 -17.41
C THR A 27 17.09 -15.51 -17.10
N PHE A 28 16.79 -14.70 -18.11
CA PHE A 28 16.09 -13.43 -17.92
C PHE A 28 14.67 -13.63 -17.37
N TYR A 29 13.95 -14.67 -17.82
CA TYR A 29 12.60 -14.98 -17.34
C TYR A 29 12.58 -15.38 -15.84
N PHE A 30 13.54 -16.17 -15.39
CA PHE A 30 13.62 -16.54 -13.97
C PHE A 30 14.04 -15.38 -13.06
N TYR A 31 14.89 -14.47 -13.54
CA TYR A 31 15.40 -13.35 -12.74
C TYR A 31 14.39 -12.20 -12.60
N THR A 32 13.42 -12.10 -13.52
CA THR A 32 12.39 -11.05 -13.51
C THR A 32 11.14 -11.40 -12.71
N ARG A 33 11.06 -12.60 -12.11
CA ARG A 33 9.96 -12.92 -11.19
C ARG A 33 10.00 -11.95 -10.01
N PRO A 34 8.98 -11.10 -9.86
CA PRO A 34 9.02 -10.09 -8.84
C PRO A 34 8.94 -10.78 -7.47
N ASN A 35 9.92 -10.49 -6.62
CA ASN A 35 9.93 -10.99 -5.26
C ASN A 35 8.72 -10.38 -4.54
N LEU A 36 7.73 -11.21 -4.17
CA LEU A 36 6.48 -10.78 -3.54
C LEU A 36 6.74 -9.87 -2.33
N LYS A 37 7.71 -10.25 -1.50
CA LYS A 37 8.20 -9.46 -0.37
C LYS A 37 8.60 -8.04 -0.80
N LYS A 38 9.40 -7.94 -1.86
CA LYS A 38 9.89 -6.64 -2.37
C LYS A 38 8.73 -5.77 -2.86
N GLN A 39 7.69 -6.36 -3.45
CA GLN A 39 6.54 -5.58 -3.88
C GLN A 39 5.72 -5.07 -2.69
N VAL A 40 5.50 -5.90 -1.66
CA VAL A 40 4.89 -5.45 -0.40
C VAL A 40 5.69 -4.32 0.22
N GLU A 41 7.02 -4.45 0.29
CA GLU A 41 7.93 -3.39 0.76
C GLU A 41 7.79 -2.11 -0.06
N LEU A 42 7.84 -2.19 -1.39
CA LEU A 42 7.72 -1.01 -2.26
C LEU A 42 6.37 -0.30 -2.10
N SER A 43 5.26 -1.05 -2.10
CA SER A 43 3.93 -0.48 -1.90
C SER A 43 3.76 0.12 -0.50
N THR A 44 4.38 -0.50 0.51
CA THR A 44 4.39 0.02 1.89
C THR A 44 5.18 1.32 1.99
N GLU A 45 6.37 1.39 1.39
CA GLU A 45 7.19 2.60 1.42
C GLU A 45 6.54 3.75 0.64
N GLU A 46 5.88 3.46 -0.49
CA GLU A 46 5.09 4.45 -1.23
C GLU A 46 3.94 4.99 -0.35
N LEU A 47 3.19 4.11 0.29
CA LEU A 47 2.11 4.50 1.19
C LEU A 47 2.62 5.31 2.40
N LEU A 48 3.73 4.91 3.01
CA LEU A 48 4.38 5.68 4.07
C LEU A 48 4.83 7.07 3.58
N GLY A 49 5.31 7.18 2.34
CA GLY A 49 5.61 8.45 1.70
C GLY A 49 4.38 9.36 1.63
N ASN A 50 3.25 8.81 1.18
CA ASN A 50 1.98 9.53 1.07
C ASN A 50 1.41 9.93 2.44
N LEU A 51 1.50 9.05 3.45
CA LEU A 51 1.11 9.39 4.83
C LEU A 51 1.94 10.53 5.41
N ARG A 52 3.27 10.50 5.19
CA ARG A 52 4.17 11.58 5.62
C ARG A 52 3.87 12.89 4.88
N GLN A 53 3.51 12.82 3.60
CA GLN A 53 3.06 13.98 2.83
C GLN A 53 1.78 14.57 3.43
N VAL A 54 0.76 13.75 3.70
CA VAL A 54 -0.50 14.17 4.32
C VAL A 54 -0.27 14.85 5.66
N ARG A 55 0.56 14.24 6.53
CA ARG A 55 0.96 14.86 7.80
C ARG A 55 1.66 16.21 7.59
N SER A 56 2.56 16.30 6.61
CA SER A 56 3.26 17.56 6.29
C SER A 56 2.28 18.66 5.85
N LEU A 57 1.31 18.33 4.99
CA LEU A 57 0.27 19.27 4.55
C LEU A 57 -0.58 19.76 5.74
N ALA A 58 -1.00 18.84 6.61
CA ALA A 58 -1.81 19.15 7.79
C ALA A 58 -1.06 20.01 8.81
N VAL A 59 0.17 19.62 9.19
CA VAL A 59 0.98 20.32 10.20
C VAL A 59 1.37 21.72 9.71
N ASN A 60 1.73 21.87 8.43
CA ASN A 60 2.09 23.17 7.86
C ASN A 60 0.88 24.04 7.53
N LYS A 61 -0.35 23.56 7.79
CA LYS A 61 -1.59 24.22 7.41
C LYS A 61 -1.58 24.67 5.94
N ALA A 62 -1.11 23.77 5.06
CA ALA A 62 -1.07 24.03 3.63
C ALA A 62 -2.48 24.35 3.13
N THR A 63 -2.61 25.34 2.24
CA THR A 63 -3.91 25.72 1.69
C THR A 63 -4.16 24.96 0.39
N HIS A 64 -5.41 24.58 0.17
CA HIS A 64 -5.89 23.92 -1.05
C HIS A 64 -6.94 24.79 -1.73
N LYS A 65 -6.90 24.90 -3.05
CA LYS A 65 -7.90 25.62 -3.84
C LYS A 65 -8.91 24.62 -4.39
N PHE A 66 -10.02 24.48 -3.70
CA PHE A 66 -11.15 23.67 -4.16
C PHE A 66 -11.76 24.28 -5.44
N ALA A 67 -12.28 23.45 -6.33
CA ALA A 67 -12.84 23.82 -7.64
C ALA A 67 -13.91 24.91 -7.55
N ASN A 68 -14.67 24.94 -6.45
CA ASN A 68 -15.77 25.87 -6.22
C ASN A 68 -15.42 27.00 -5.23
N THR A 69 -14.14 27.24 -4.95
CA THR A 69 -13.70 28.35 -4.08
C THR A 69 -12.85 29.36 -4.84
N SER A 70 -13.03 30.65 -4.52
CA SER A 70 -12.23 31.74 -5.10
C SER A 70 -10.80 31.76 -4.55
N GLU A 71 -10.64 31.35 -3.29
CA GLU A 71 -9.39 31.39 -2.53
C GLU A 71 -8.94 29.99 -2.12
N ALA A 72 -7.63 29.84 -1.93
CA ALA A 72 -7.04 28.65 -1.33
C ALA A 72 -7.22 28.73 0.19
N VAL A 73 -7.78 27.68 0.78
CA VAL A 73 -8.06 27.60 2.22
C VAL A 73 -7.49 26.31 2.78
N PHE A 74 -7.13 26.31 4.06
CA PHE A 74 -6.82 25.04 4.73
C PHE A 74 -8.09 24.18 4.75
N PRO A 75 -8.06 22.91 4.31
CA PRO A 75 -9.21 22.02 4.35
C PRO A 75 -9.75 21.92 5.79
N PRO A 76 -11.03 22.28 6.05
CA PRO A 76 -11.58 22.30 7.41
C PRO A 76 -11.50 20.95 8.13
N GLY A 77 -11.73 19.83 7.44
CA GLY A 77 -11.58 18.47 7.97
C GLY A 77 -10.17 17.90 7.84
N GLY A 78 -9.22 18.71 7.36
CA GLY A 78 -7.82 18.34 7.20
C GLY A 78 -7.50 17.60 5.90
N TYR A 79 -6.33 16.96 5.91
CA TYR A 79 -5.86 16.12 4.81
C TYR A 79 -5.87 14.68 5.26
N GLY A 80 -6.36 13.77 4.42
CA GLY A 80 -6.47 12.36 4.78
C GLY A 80 -6.09 11.40 3.68
N ILE A 81 -6.05 10.13 4.04
CA ILE A 81 -6.01 9.00 3.11
C ILE A 81 -7.25 8.16 3.30
N VAL A 82 -7.86 7.76 2.20
CA VAL A 82 -8.91 6.74 2.16
C VAL A 82 -8.33 5.46 1.61
N PHE A 83 -8.69 4.35 2.25
CA PHE A 83 -8.41 3.00 1.80
C PHE A 83 -9.71 2.38 1.30
N ASP A 84 -9.66 1.84 0.09
CA ASP A 84 -10.81 1.22 -0.58
C ASP A 84 -10.41 -0.17 -1.07
N ASN A 85 -10.92 -1.17 -0.37
CA ASN A 85 -10.80 -2.60 -0.64
C ASN A 85 -12.12 -3.18 -1.22
N THR A 86 -13.09 -2.33 -1.59
CA THR A 86 -14.40 -2.77 -2.12
C THR A 86 -14.33 -3.25 -3.57
N ALA A 87 -13.26 -2.91 -4.28
CA ALA A 87 -13.03 -3.29 -5.67
C ALA A 87 -12.12 -4.53 -5.77
N ASP A 88 -12.10 -5.16 -6.94
CA ASP A 88 -11.22 -6.31 -7.25
C ASP A 88 -9.72 -6.01 -7.00
N GLN A 89 -9.36 -4.73 -7.06
CA GLN A 89 -8.02 -4.24 -6.79
C GLN A 89 -8.09 -3.19 -5.68
N ALA A 90 -7.51 -3.52 -4.53
CA ALA A 90 -7.38 -2.59 -3.42
C ALA A 90 -6.63 -1.32 -3.86
N LYS A 91 -7.13 -0.17 -3.44
CA LYS A 91 -6.58 1.13 -3.80
C LYS A 91 -6.66 2.09 -2.62
N TYR A 92 -5.90 3.17 -2.71
CA TYR A 92 -6.00 4.27 -1.78
C TYR A 92 -5.75 5.59 -2.49
N PHE A 93 -6.17 6.68 -1.89
CA PHE A 93 -5.92 8.02 -2.41
C PHE A 93 -5.86 9.05 -1.30
N VAL A 94 -5.07 10.09 -1.52
CA VAL A 94 -5.00 11.26 -0.65
C VAL A 94 -6.14 12.21 -1.01
N TYR A 95 -6.74 12.85 -0.01
CA TYR A 95 -7.80 13.83 -0.22
C TYR A 95 -7.66 15.06 0.69
N ALA A 96 -8.34 16.14 0.30
CA ALA A 96 -8.63 17.28 1.17
C ALA A 96 -10.10 17.28 1.54
N ASP A 97 -10.37 17.29 2.84
CA ASP A 97 -11.70 17.30 3.41
C ASP A 97 -12.22 18.74 3.52
N LYS A 98 -13.19 19.05 2.67
CA LYS A 98 -13.85 20.36 2.66
C LYS A 98 -14.90 20.47 3.76
N SER A 99 -15.39 19.33 4.24
CA SER A 99 -16.40 19.28 5.28
C SER A 99 -15.78 19.57 6.65
N PHE A 100 -16.60 20.07 7.58
CA PHE A 100 -16.19 20.29 8.98
C PHE A 100 -16.82 19.26 9.93
N HIS A 101 -17.86 18.54 9.48
CA HIS A 101 -18.74 17.77 10.37
C HIS A 101 -18.89 16.30 9.96
N SER A 102 -18.33 15.90 8.83
CA SER A 102 -18.43 14.53 8.35
C SER A 102 -17.03 14.01 8.11
N GLY A 103 -16.52 13.22 9.05
CA GLY A 103 -15.24 12.57 8.85
C GLY A 103 -15.23 11.70 7.59
N GLY A 104 -14.04 11.57 7.01
CA GLY A 104 -13.81 10.77 5.82
C GLY A 104 -14.02 11.53 4.52
N PHE A 105 -13.81 10.84 3.39
CA PHE A 105 -13.97 11.44 2.07
C PHE A 105 -15.42 11.39 1.60
N GLN A 106 -15.96 12.55 1.23
CA GLN A 106 -17.31 12.70 0.72
C GLN A 106 -17.33 13.64 -0.49
N GLU A 107 -17.23 13.07 -1.69
CA GLU A 107 -17.28 13.84 -2.95
C GLU A 107 -18.51 14.76 -3.04
N SER A 108 -19.67 14.29 -2.54
CA SER A 108 -20.92 15.07 -2.51
C SER A 108 -20.84 16.36 -1.66
N GLN A 109 -19.90 16.43 -0.70
CA GLN A 109 -19.65 17.60 0.12
C GLN A 109 -18.57 18.53 -0.47
N GLY A 110 -18.00 18.15 -1.62
CA GLY A 110 -16.99 18.91 -2.33
C GLY A 110 -15.57 18.62 -1.85
N ASP A 111 -15.35 17.46 -1.25
CA ASP A 111 -14.00 16.93 -1.00
C ASP A 111 -13.32 16.61 -2.32
N GLU A 112 -12.00 16.74 -2.33
CA GLU A 112 -11.20 16.58 -3.54
C GLU A 112 -10.07 15.61 -3.33
N ILE A 113 -9.90 14.69 -4.28
CA ILE A 113 -8.73 13.82 -4.37
C ILE A 113 -7.53 14.68 -4.74
N ILE A 114 -6.46 14.57 -3.95
CA ILE A 114 -5.21 15.28 -4.18
C ILE A 114 -4.19 14.28 -4.72
N GLY A 115 -3.77 14.49 -5.96
CA GLY A 115 -2.82 13.62 -6.64
C GLY A 115 -3.53 12.49 -7.39
N SER A 116 -2.91 11.31 -7.41
CA SER A 116 -3.41 10.14 -8.13
C SER A 116 -4.06 9.13 -7.19
N VAL A 117 -5.06 8.41 -7.70
CA VAL A 117 -5.52 7.17 -7.09
C VAL A 117 -4.44 6.12 -7.29
N ILE A 118 -3.99 5.51 -6.19
CA ILE A 118 -2.92 4.52 -6.19
C ILE A 118 -3.56 3.16 -6.05
N TYR A 119 -3.41 2.37 -7.10
CA TYR A 119 -3.89 1.00 -7.14
C TYR A 119 -2.76 0.08 -6.69
N LEU A 120 -3.04 -0.79 -5.71
CA LEU A 120 -2.06 -1.78 -5.29
C LEU A 120 -1.87 -2.83 -6.37
N PRO A 121 -0.65 -3.38 -6.54
CA PRO A 121 -0.37 -4.31 -7.62
C PRO A 121 -1.35 -5.49 -7.61
N VAL A 122 -1.81 -5.93 -8.79
CA VAL A 122 -2.49 -7.22 -8.93
C VAL A 122 -1.45 -8.22 -9.43
N PRO A 123 -1.41 -9.45 -8.91
CA PRO A 123 -0.55 -10.47 -9.47
C PRO A 123 -0.86 -10.70 -10.96
N ASN A 124 0.15 -11.02 -11.75
CA ASN A 124 -0.02 -11.26 -13.19
C ASN A 124 -0.66 -12.63 -13.52
N ASN A 125 -0.95 -13.47 -12.53
CA ASN A 125 -1.57 -14.78 -12.75
C ASN A 125 -2.99 -14.79 -12.18
N ASP A 126 -3.96 -15.28 -12.97
CA ASP A 126 -5.38 -15.41 -12.59
C ASP A 126 -5.65 -16.27 -11.34
N THR A 127 -4.64 -16.98 -10.83
CA THR A 127 -4.75 -17.85 -9.64
C THR A 127 -4.36 -17.18 -8.34
N ASP A 128 -3.73 -16.00 -8.42
CA ASP A 128 -3.14 -15.35 -7.27
C ASP A 128 -4.13 -14.31 -6.72
N GLU A 129 -4.34 -14.31 -5.41
CA GLU A 129 -5.18 -13.32 -4.75
C GLU A 129 -4.51 -11.93 -4.79
N ALA A 130 -5.34 -10.90 -5.01
CA ALA A 130 -4.91 -9.51 -5.02
C ALA A 130 -4.36 -9.08 -3.66
N PHE A 131 -3.62 -7.96 -3.65
CA PHE A 131 -3.30 -7.30 -2.39
C PHE A 131 -4.57 -6.96 -1.61
N GLN A 132 -4.48 -7.11 -0.30
CA GLN A 132 -5.53 -6.75 0.62
C GLN A 132 -5.03 -5.63 1.54
N ILE A 133 -5.91 -4.70 1.84
CA ILE A 133 -5.70 -3.65 2.84
C ILE A 133 -6.77 -3.81 3.92
N SER A 134 -6.39 -3.84 5.19
CA SER A 134 -7.36 -3.87 6.30
C SER A 134 -6.87 -3.10 7.53
N ASN A 135 -7.79 -2.69 8.41
CA ASN A 135 -7.47 -1.89 9.59
C ASN A 135 -7.11 -2.72 10.85
N SER A 136 -6.65 -3.96 10.66
CA SER A 136 -6.21 -4.92 11.69
C SER A 136 -7.25 -5.49 12.66
N VAL A 137 -8.41 -4.85 12.81
CA VAL A 137 -9.41 -5.23 13.82
C VAL A 137 -10.70 -5.74 13.20
N ASN A 138 -11.14 -5.12 12.12
CA ASN A 138 -12.33 -5.53 11.40
C ASN A 138 -12.03 -5.68 9.90
N ASP A 139 -12.93 -6.38 9.20
CA ASP A 139 -12.87 -6.57 7.76
C ASP A 139 -13.58 -5.42 7.03
N ASP A 140 -13.45 -4.19 7.52
CA ASP A 140 -14.03 -3.04 6.83
C ASP A 140 -13.28 -2.82 5.51
N ASP A 141 -14.03 -2.88 4.41
CA ASP A 141 -13.48 -2.67 3.07
C ASP A 141 -13.28 -1.20 2.71
N TYR A 142 -13.75 -0.28 3.55
CA TYR A 142 -13.61 1.16 3.33
C TYR A 142 -13.41 1.87 4.66
N PHE A 143 -12.30 2.60 4.78
CA PHE A 143 -11.96 3.34 5.99
C PHE A 143 -10.97 4.48 5.66
N TYR A 144 -10.81 5.43 6.59
CA TYR A 144 -9.98 6.61 6.37
C TYR A 144 -9.13 6.99 7.58
N PHE A 145 -8.08 7.77 7.32
CA PHE A 145 -7.24 8.39 8.35
C PHE A 145 -6.94 9.84 7.94
N SER A 146 -7.60 10.80 8.59
CA SER A 146 -7.47 12.24 8.33
C SER A 146 -6.69 12.94 9.43
N ILE A 147 -5.84 13.88 9.04
CA ILE A 147 -4.99 14.68 9.93
C ILE A 147 -5.38 16.15 9.80
N LEU A 148 -5.87 16.71 10.89
CA LEU A 148 -6.24 18.11 11.02
C LEU A 148 -5.06 18.92 11.58
N GLY A 149 -4.22 18.30 12.41
CA GLY A 149 -3.07 18.93 13.05
C GLY A 149 -2.12 17.91 13.67
N GLU A 150 -1.13 18.37 14.43
CA GLU A 150 -0.08 17.49 14.97
C GLU A 150 -0.61 16.42 15.95
N LYS A 151 -1.71 16.71 16.65
CA LYS A 151 -2.35 15.81 17.62
C LYS A 151 -3.85 15.66 17.39
N ASP A 152 -4.31 16.08 16.21
CA ASP A 152 -5.71 16.19 15.86
C ASP A 152 -5.94 15.36 14.60
N VAL A 153 -6.54 14.19 14.79
CA VAL A 153 -6.76 13.17 13.78
C VAL A 153 -8.21 12.73 13.88
N ASP A 154 -8.84 12.59 12.73
CA ASP A 154 -10.16 12.02 12.56
C ASP A 154 -10.03 10.72 11.77
N THR A 155 -10.60 9.63 12.28
CA THR A 155 -10.53 8.30 11.67
C THR A 155 -11.69 7.43 12.15
N ASP A 156 -12.21 6.60 11.26
CA ASP A 156 -13.16 5.52 11.59
C ASP A 156 -12.45 4.21 11.93
N MET A 157 -11.12 4.17 11.83
CA MET A 157 -10.35 2.97 12.16
C MET A 157 -10.45 2.66 13.65
N PRO A 158 -10.76 1.42 14.04
CA PRO A 158 -10.62 0.97 15.42
C PRO A 158 -9.14 0.89 15.80
N TYR A 159 -8.86 0.99 17.11
CA TYR A 159 -7.54 0.71 17.64
C TYR A 159 -7.32 -0.81 17.81
N ASP A 160 -6.10 -1.27 17.53
CA ASP A 160 -5.69 -2.69 17.51
C ASP A 160 -5.93 -3.41 18.85
N SER A 161 -5.69 -2.73 19.98
CA SER A 161 -5.94 -3.28 21.31
C SER A 161 -6.24 -2.19 22.34
N PRO A 162 -7.12 -2.44 23.33
CA PRO A 162 -7.38 -1.51 24.43
C PRO A 162 -6.14 -1.10 25.23
N GLU A 163 -5.13 -1.96 25.28
CA GLU A 163 -3.90 -1.73 26.06
C GLU A 163 -2.93 -0.79 25.35
N ASN A 164 -2.80 -0.92 24.02
CA ASN A 164 -1.82 -0.17 23.23
C ASN A 164 -2.43 1.04 22.52
N LYS A 165 -3.75 1.05 22.27
CA LYS A 165 -4.48 2.12 21.57
C LYS A 165 -3.81 2.61 20.29
N ARG A 166 -3.25 1.68 19.50
CA ARG A 166 -2.56 1.96 18.24
C ARG A 166 -3.52 1.79 17.07
N TYR A 167 -3.37 2.65 16.07
CA TYR A 167 -4.03 2.48 14.77
C TYR A 167 -3.06 1.77 13.84
N VAL A 168 -3.42 0.57 13.41
CA VAL A 168 -2.57 -0.29 12.60
C VAL A 168 -3.29 -0.65 11.31
N LEU A 169 -2.60 -0.44 10.20
CA LEU A 169 -3.00 -0.84 8.86
C LEU A 169 -2.22 -2.10 8.48
N ARG A 170 -2.90 -3.09 7.91
CA ARG A 170 -2.29 -4.31 7.39
C ARG A 170 -2.35 -4.28 5.87
N LEU A 171 -1.19 -4.45 5.24
CA LEU A 171 -1.04 -4.63 3.81
C LEU A 171 -0.60 -6.07 3.55
N ARG A 172 -1.46 -6.89 2.99
CA ARG A 172 -1.20 -8.32 2.80
C ARG A 172 -1.09 -8.66 1.32
N TRP A 173 -0.07 -9.44 1.01
CA TRP A 173 -0.03 -10.22 -0.22
C TRP A 173 -0.07 -11.71 0.13
N PRO A 174 -1.21 -12.40 -0.09
CA PRO A 174 -1.35 -13.85 0.12
C PRO A 174 -0.40 -14.73 -0.70
N GLY A 175 0.17 -14.20 -1.78
CA GLY A 175 1.14 -14.91 -2.63
C GLY A 175 0.49 -15.96 -3.53
N THR A 176 1.34 -16.75 -4.19
CA THR A 176 0.92 -17.81 -5.15
C THR A 176 0.79 -19.19 -4.49
N SER A 177 1.26 -19.32 -3.25
CA SER A 177 1.27 -20.59 -2.52
C SER A 177 0.15 -20.61 -1.50
N THR A 178 -0.47 -21.77 -1.29
CA THR A 178 -1.51 -21.95 -0.27
C THR A 178 -0.99 -21.85 1.17
N VAL A 179 0.30 -21.60 1.39
CA VAL A 179 0.93 -21.76 2.71
C VAL A 179 1.59 -20.48 3.20
N HIS A 180 2.25 -19.70 2.35
CA HIS A 180 3.01 -18.53 2.78
C HIS A 180 2.62 -17.27 2.00
N GLY A 181 2.25 -16.23 2.75
CA GLY A 181 2.06 -14.87 2.27
C GLY A 181 3.03 -13.90 2.94
N TYR A 182 3.04 -12.66 2.46
CA TYR A 182 3.82 -11.55 3.00
C TYR A 182 2.87 -10.47 3.52
N GLU A 183 3.17 -9.91 4.68
CA GLU A 183 2.39 -8.84 5.30
C GLU A 183 3.30 -7.70 5.72
N ALA A 184 2.82 -6.47 5.55
CA ALA A 184 3.33 -5.30 6.24
C ALA A 184 2.28 -4.79 7.24
N LYS A 185 2.70 -4.59 8.50
CA LYS A 185 1.92 -3.89 9.53
C LYS A 185 2.43 -2.46 9.62
N ILE A 186 1.58 -1.51 9.25
CA ILE A 186 1.87 -0.08 9.22
C ILE A 186 1.20 0.58 10.41
N ARG A 187 1.99 1.14 11.32
CA ARG A 187 1.48 1.97 12.42
C ARG A 187 1.12 3.33 11.85
N LEU A 188 -0.11 3.80 12.08
CA LEU A 188 -0.57 5.12 11.67
C LEU A 188 -0.45 6.14 12.80
N GLY A 189 -0.73 5.71 14.03
CA GLY A 189 -0.64 6.56 15.22
C GLY A 189 -0.96 5.84 16.51
N GLU A 190 -0.93 6.59 17.60
CA GLU A 190 -1.25 6.10 18.95
C GLU A 190 -2.12 7.12 19.67
N GLN A 191 -3.18 6.64 20.34
CA GLN A 191 -4.04 7.49 21.15
C GLN A 191 -3.45 7.67 22.55
N THR A 192 -3.25 8.92 22.96
CA THR A 192 -2.79 9.28 24.30
C THR A 192 -3.93 9.15 25.34
N SER A 193 -3.56 9.22 26.62
CA SER A 193 -4.52 9.11 27.73
C SER A 193 -5.57 10.23 27.75
N ASP A 194 -5.27 11.38 27.14
CA ASP A 194 -6.18 12.51 26.99
C ASP A 194 -7.13 12.39 25.76
N GLY A 195 -7.02 11.31 24.99
CA GLY A 195 -7.84 11.04 23.81
C GLY A 195 -7.27 11.58 22.50
N SER A 196 -6.21 12.39 22.53
CA SER A 196 -5.53 12.88 21.32
C SER A 196 -4.86 11.73 20.58
N ILE A 197 -4.70 11.85 19.26
CA ILE A 197 -3.99 10.84 18.46
C ILE A 197 -2.71 11.47 17.94
N ILE A 198 -1.57 10.81 18.19
CA ILE A 198 -0.27 11.25 17.68
C ILE A 198 0.06 10.42 16.43
N PRO A 199 0.08 11.02 15.23
CA PRO A 199 0.51 10.32 14.03
C PRO A 199 1.98 9.91 14.14
N ASN A 200 2.26 8.62 14.01
CA ASN A 200 3.61 8.06 14.04
C ASN A 200 3.70 6.89 13.08
N PHE A 201 4.32 7.15 11.92
CA PHE A 201 4.35 6.22 10.80
C PHE A 201 5.59 5.33 10.83
N GLY A 202 5.35 4.03 10.94
CA GLY A 202 6.38 3.00 10.81
C GLY A 202 5.79 1.72 10.25
N ALA A 203 6.62 0.88 9.64
CA ALA A 203 6.19 -0.42 9.11
C ALA A 203 7.04 -1.54 9.70
N ALA A 204 6.41 -2.69 9.91
CA ALA A 204 7.05 -3.96 10.21
C ALA A 204 6.62 -4.98 9.16
N TYR A 205 7.54 -5.86 8.76
CA TYR A 205 7.31 -6.84 7.70
C TYR A 205 7.39 -8.26 8.27
N ALA A 206 6.45 -9.10 7.88
CA ALA A 206 6.40 -10.50 8.32
C ALA A 206 6.00 -11.43 7.17
N GLU A 207 6.48 -12.67 7.25
CA GLU A 207 5.87 -13.78 6.54
C GLU A 207 4.72 -14.31 7.40
N TYR A 208 3.58 -14.62 6.80
CA TYR A 208 2.45 -15.20 7.50
C TYR A 208 1.99 -16.49 6.82
N ILE A 209 1.39 -17.37 7.62
CA ILE A 209 0.79 -18.60 7.13
C ILE A 209 -0.66 -18.31 6.80
N LYS A 210 -1.07 -18.54 5.54
CA LYS A 210 -2.46 -18.31 5.13
C LYS A 210 -3.38 -19.24 5.95
N PRO A 211 -4.52 -18.74 6.47
CA PRO A 211 -5.54 -19.60 7.05
C PRO A 211 -5.94 -20.65 6.02
N ARG A 212 -6.02 -21.92 6.45
CA ARG A 212 -6.44 -22.99 5.54
C ARG A 212 -7.93 -22.84 5.31
N ASP A 213 -8.38 -22.89 4.04
CA ASP A 213 -9.80 -22.77 3.71
C ASP A 213 -10.64 -23.73 4.57
N GLY A 214 -11.49 -23.18 5.44
CA GLY A 214 -12.37 -23.94 6.35
C GLY A 214 -11.90 -24.06 7.81
N ASP A 215 -10.65 -23.70 8.13
CA ASP A 215 -10.21 -23.47 9.50
C ASP A 215 -10.56 -22.02 9.86
N GLY A 216 -11.83 -21.77 10.23
CA GLY A 216 -12.33 -20.44 10.55
C GLY A 216 -11.37 -19.64 11.45
N ASP A 217 -11.24 -18.34 11.16
CA ASP A 217 -10.22 -17.38 11.58
C ASP A 217 -9.75 -17.50 13.03
N ARG A 218 -8.99 -18.55 13.32
CA ARG A 218 -8.13 -18.60 14.50
C ARG A 218 -6.87 -17.85 14.11
N GLU A 219 -6.94 -16.52 14.17
CA GLU A 219 -5.76 -15.67 14.15
C GLU A 219 -4.80 -16.17 15.24
N GLY A 220 -3.83 -16.97 14.82
CA GLY A 220 -2.83 -17.51 15.70
C GLY A 220 -1.91 -16.38 16.13
N GLU A 221 -1.87 -16.10 17.44
CA GLU A 221 -0.90 -15.23 18.13
C GLU A 221 0.58 -15.70 18.00
N GLY A 222 0.94 -16.43 16.94
CA GLY A 222 2.21 -17.16 16.82
C GLY A 222 3.32 -16.47 16.05
N GLY A 223 3.09 -15.28 15.49
CA GLY A 223 4.13 -14.49 14.82
C GLY A 223 4.95 -13.71 15.84
N ARG A 224 6.15 -14.18 16.20
CA ARG A 224 7.11 -13.37 16.96
C ARG A 224 7.55 -12.20 16.08
N ASP A 225 6.91 -11.05 16.26
CA ASP A 225 7.34 -9.78 15.67
C ASP A 225 8.76 -9.46 16.20
N VAL A 226 9.77 -9.63 15.34
CA VAL A 226 11.11 -9.07 15.59
C VAL A 226 11.04 -7.62 15.15
N LEU A 227 10.72 -6.73 16.08
CA LEU A 227 10.89 -5.29 15.87
C LEU A 227 12.39 -5.00 15.91
N GLU A 228 13.00 -4.79 14.74
CA GLU A 228 14.31 -4.12 14.69
C GLU A 228 14.13 -2.63 15.05
N PRO A 229 14.95 -2.09 15.97
CA PRO A 229 14.86 -0.72 16.47
C PRO A 229 15.31 0.34 15.46
#